data_AF-A0A133N0E7-F1
#
_entry.id   AF-A0A133N0E7-F1
#
_cell.length_a   1.000
_cell.length_b   1.000
_cell.length_c   1.000
_cell.angle_alpha   90.00
_cell.angle_beta   90.00
_cell.angle_gamma   90.00
#
_symmetry.space_group_name_H-M   'P 1'
#
loop_
_entity.id
_entity.type
_entity.pdbx_description
1 polymer ?
#
loop_
_entity_poly.entity_id
_entity_poly.type
_entity_poly.pdbx_seq_one_letter_code
_entity_poly.pdbx_strand_id
1 'polypeptide(L)'
;MTNYFSEDISIKETDIKRALLISREQLFKWLHKGDESNVWSVLNKASRLTLKNSLNNGYFTKAINQFNLIYSLKEYFKGGEESMADILLGIRKDLRSKVLDNKEDSINSDREYFFAVGQLTSYLLGKSKGKNKPLSLANPIINAKSDKTIKDNLFRLYKKYNYDLDSNKDIRFKRLYSMVLSYEVEGKIQGDLITAGYLSGNIMFEKKES
;
A
#
# COMPACT_ATOMS: atom_id res chain seq x y z
N MET A 1 31.18 18.45 -11.97
CA MET A 1 29.73 18.22 -11.97
C MET A 1 29.53 16.72 -11.79
N THR A 2 28.99 16.27 -10.65
CA THR A 2 28.79 14.84 -10.39
C THR A 2 27.59 14.38 -11.20
N ASN A 3 27.84 13.71 -12.32
CA ASN A 3 26.78 13.15 -13.16
C ASN A 3 26.34 11.80 -12.57
N TYR A 4 25.05 11.46 -12.58
CA TYR A 4 24.53 10.17 -12.07
C TYR A 4 25.06 8.93 -12.81
N PHE A 5 25.84 9.13 -13.88
CA PHE A 5 26.58 8.12 -14.62
C PHE A 5 28.02 7.88 -14.11
N SER A 6 28.53 8.69 -13.17
CA SER A 6 29.83 8.43 -12.55
C SER A 6 29.80 7.18 -11.67
N GLU A 7 30.98 6.62 -11.40
CA GLU A 7 31.14 5.51 -10.45
C GLU A 7 30.93 5.97 -9.01
N ASP A 8 31.41 7.18 -8.68
CA ASP A 8 31.22 7.81 -7.38
C ASP A 8 29.83 8.46 -7.25
N ILE A 9 28.87 7.67 -6.77
CA ILE A 9 27.52 8.13 -6.42
C ILE A 9 27.44 8.38 -4.91
N SER A 10 27.25 9.64 -4.51
CA SER A 10 27.20 10.11 -3.11
C SER A 10 25.87 9.84 -2.37
N ILE A 11 25.09 8.83 -2.81
CA ILE A 11 23.83 8.43 -2.19
C ILE A 11 24.09 7.42 -1.08
N LYS A 12 23.73 7.76 0.17
CA LYS A 12 23.89 6.90 1.35
C LYS A 12 22.82 5.81 1.45
N GLU A 13 21.59 6.12 1.04
CA GLU A 13 20.45 5.20 1.11
C GLU A 13 20.62 4.04 0.10
N THR A 14 20.83 2.82 0.59
CA THR A 14 21.14 1.65 -0.26
C THR A 14 20.05 1.35 -1.28
N ASP A 15 18.77 1.38 -0.87
CA ASP A 15 17.64 1.11 -1.77
C ASP A 15 17.54 2.19 -2.87
N ILE A 16 17.81 3.47 -2.56
CA ILE A 16 17.81 4.56 -3.54
C ILE A 16 19.02 4.47 -4.47
N LYS A 17 20.21 4.21 -3.94
CA LYS A 17 21.42 4.01 -4.75
C LYS A 17 21.22 2.86 -5.73
N ARG A 18 20.66 1.74 -5.26
CA ARG A 18 20.32 0.59 -6.11
C ARG A 18 19.28 0.95 -7.16
N ALA A 19 18.21 1.66 -6.80
CA ALA A 19 17.18 2.10 -7.74
C ALA A 19 17.77 2.95 -8.89
N LEU A 20 18.68 3.88 -8.55
CA LEU A 20 19.38 4.69 -9.54
C LEU A 20 20.27 3.82 -10.44
N LEU A 21 21.09 2.96 -9.86
CA LEU A 21 22.05 2.14 -10.60
C LEU A 21 21.37 1.22 -11.62
N ILE A 22 20.24 0.62 -11.26
CA ILE A 22 19.51 -0.27 -12.18
C ILE A 22 18.71 0.47 -13.24
N SER A 23 18.38 1.75 -13.05
CA SER A 23 17.49 2.50 -13.95
C SER A 23 18.17 3.55 -14.82
N ARG A 24 19.32 4.10 -14.42
CA ARG A 24 19.95 5.27 -15.07
C ARG A 24 20.17 5.10 -16.58
N GLU A 25 20.66 3.94 -17.01
CA GLU A 25 20.90 3.67 -18.43
C GLU A 25 19.60 3.54 -19.21
N GLN A 26 18.61 2.87 -18.62
CA GLN A 26 17.30 2.67 -19.25
C GLN A 26 16.53 3.99 -19.37
N LEU A 27 16.59 4.84 -18.34
CA LEU A 27 16.02 6.19 -18.38
C LEU A 27 16.68 7.03 -19.48
N PHE A 28 18.00 6.94 -19.62
CA PHE A 28 18.71 7.66 -20.68
C PHE A 28 18.30 7.18 -22.08
N LYS A 29 18.27 5.86 -22.30
CA LYS A 29 17.81 5.26 -23.55
C LYS A 29 16.39 5.68 -23.90
N TRP A 30 15.48 5.63 -22.94
CA TRP A 30 14.09 6.04 -23.16
C TRP A 30 13.95 7.53 -23.47
N LEU A 31 14.44 8.40 -22.56
CA LEU A 31 14.19 9.83 -22.64
C LEU A 31 14.99 10.55 -23.73
N HIS A 32 16.18 10.05 -24.08
CA HIS A 32 17.05 10.71 -25.07
C HIS A 32 17.14 9.97 -26.41
N LYS A 33 16.86 8.67 -26.46
CA LYS A 33 16.94 7.88 -27.70
C LYS A 33 15.59 7.34 -28.16
N GLY A 34 14.52 7.54 -27.37
CA GLY A 34 13.19 7.00 -27.67
C GLY A 34 13.12 5.46 -27.57
N ASP A 35 14.09 4.81 -26.94
CA ASP A 35 14.11 3.35 -26.82
C ASP A 35 13.29 2.89 -25.61
N GLU A 36 12.07 2.42 -25.89
CA GLU A 36 11.13 1.91 -24.90
C GLU A 36 11.36 0.45 -24.48
N SER A 37 12.33 -0.23 -25.11
CA SER A 37 12.62 -1.64 -24.86
C SER A 37 12.96 -1.86 -23.38
N ASN A 38 12.20 -2.73 -22.72
CA ASN A 38 12.37 -3.10 -21.31
C ASN A 38 12.19 -1.97 -20.28
N VAL A 39 11.77 -0.76 -20.67
CA VAL A 39 11.66 0.39 -19.75
C VAL A 39 10.80 0.06 -18.54
N TRP A 40 9.59 -0.44 -18.76
CA TRP A 40 8.69 -0.78 -17.65
C TRP A 40 9.28 -1.80 -16.68
N SER A 41 9.94 -2.85 -17.19
CA SER A 41 10.53 -3.90 -16.35
C SER A 41 11.58 -3.32 -15.39
N VAL A 42 12.39 -2.40 -15.87
CA VAL A 42 13.43 -1.72 -15.09
C VAL A 42 12.82 -0.70 -14.14
N LEU A 43 11.93 0.17 -14.62
CA LEU A 43 11.30 1.21 -13.79
C LEU A 43 10.42 0.63 -12.70
N ASN A 44 9.67 -0.45 -12.97
CA ASN A 44 8.88 -1.14 -11.94
C ASN A 44 9.78 -1.63 -10.79
N LYS A 45 10.95 -2.21 -11.10
CA LYS A 45 11.91 -2.64 -10.07
C LYS A 45 12.49 -1.46 -9.30
N ALA A 46 12.94 -0.42 -10.00
CA ALA A 46 13.54 0.77 -9.38
C ALA A 46 12.54 1.53 -8.50
N SER A 47 11.35 1.79 -9.01
CA SER A 47 10.31 2.52 -8.28
C SER A 47 9.81 1.75 -7.06
N ARG A 48 9.77 0.41 -7.10
CA ARG A 48 9.45 -0.39 -5.89
C ARG A 48 10.52 -0.31 -4.81
N LEU A 49 11.80 -0.19 -5.16
CA LEU A 49 12.86 0.07 -4.19
C LEU A 49 12.69 1.45 -3.55
N THR A 50 12.34 2.48 -4.33
CA THR A 50 12.14 3.82 -3.79
C THR A 50 10.89 3.92 -2.92
N LEU A 51 9.79 3.23 -3.28
CA LEU A 51 8.59 3.10 -2.46
C LEU A 51 8.90 2.38 -1.13
N LYS A 52 9.58 1.24 -1.20
CA LYS A 52 10.02 0.49 -0.01
C LYS A 52 10.86 1.38 0.92
N ASN A 53 11.80 2.15 0.38
CA ASN A 53 12.61 3.07 1.17
C ASN A 53 11.74 4.13 1.86
N SER A 54 10.76 4.72 1.17
CA SER A 54 9.84 5.70 1.78
C SER A 54 8.97 5.09 2.87
N LEU A 55 8.45 3.87 2.66
CA LEU A 55 7.73 3.13 3.70
C LEU A 55 8.63 2.87 4.91
N ASN A 56 9.86 2.42 4.69
CA ASN A 56 10.82 2.13 5.75
C ASN A 56 11.14 3.36 6.62
N ASN A 57 11.25 4.53 6.00
CA ASN A 57 11.59 5.78 6.68
C ASN A 57 10.37 6.61 7.12
N GLY A 58 9.14 6.13 6.88
CA GLY A 58 7.92 6.83 7.28
C GLY A 58 7.58 8.07 6.43
N TYR A 59 8.10 8.18 5.22
CA TYR A 59 7.85 9.30 4.32
C TYR A 59 6.49 9.14 3.62
N PHE A 60 5.40 9.46 4.30
CA PHE A 60 4.02 9.18 3.86
C PHE A 60 3.65 9.82 2.52
N THR A 61 3.76 11.15 2.41
CA THR A 61 3.46 11.86 1.16
C THR A 61 4.33 11.36 0.00
N LYS A 62 5.58 11.03 0.29
CA LYS A 62 6.51 10.48 -0.72
C LYS A 62 6.09 9.08 -1.17
N ALA A 63 5.68 8.21 -0.23
CA ALA A 63 5.19 6.87 -0.53
C ALA A 63 3.91 6.92 -1.37
N ILE A 64 2.97 7.83 -1.08
CA ILE A 64 1.77 8.04 -1.90
C ILE A 64 2.15 8.44 -3.33
N ASN A 65 2.99 9.46 -3.49
CA ASN A 65 3.39 9.94 -4.81
C ASN A 65 4.13 8.87 -5.62
N GLN A 66 4.98 8.08 -4.97
CA GLN A 66 5.70 6.97 -5.59
C GLN A 66 4.76 5.83 -5.99
N PHE A 67 3.78 5.48 -5.15
CA PHE A 67 2.77 4.48 -5.47
C PHE A 67 1.97 4.92 -6.70
N ASN A 68 1.45 6.15 -6.71
CA ASN A 68 0.70 6.69 -7.84
C ASN A 68 1.56 6.67 -9.13
N LEU A 69 2.82 7.10 -9.06
CA LEU A 69 3.72 7.07 -10.21
C LEU A 69 3.96 5.65 -10.74
N ILE A 70 4.14 4.64 -9.87
CA ILE A 70 4.30 3.24 -10.30
C ILE A 70 3.11 2.80 -11.14
N TYR A 71 1.89 3.15 -10.73
CA TYR A 71 0.69 2.73 -11.43
C TYR A 71 0.42 3.51 -12.70
N SER A 72 0.66 4.82 -12.72
CA SER A 72 0.58 5.60 -13.96
C SER A 72 1.59 5.11 -15.00
N LEU A 73 2.80 4.73 -14.58
CA LEU A 73 3.79 4.11 -15.48
C LEU A 73 3.36 2.71 -15.92
N LYS A 74 2.77 1.90 -15.03
CA LYS A 74 2.23 0.58 -15.40
C LYS A 74 1.19 0.73 -16.50
N GLU A 75 0.24 1.64 -16.32
CA GLU A 75 -0.84 1.92 -17.26
C GLU A 75 -0.29 2.36 -18.62
N TYR A 76 0.61 3.35 -18.63
CA TYR A 76 1.27 3.83 -19.84
C TYR A 76 1.95 2.72 -20.65
N PHE A 77 2.72 1.83 -20.00
CA PHE A 77 3.52 0.82 -20.71
C PHE A 77 2.79 -0.50 -20.99
N LYS A 78 1.70 -0.80 -20.27
CA LYS A 78 0.99 -2.09 -20.43
C LYS A 78 -0.35 -1.96 -21.13
N GLY A 79 -1.04 -0.82 -21.01
CA GLY A 79 -2.38 -0.61 -21.55
C GLY A 79 -3.40 -1.66 -21.10
N GLY A 80 -4.64 -1.55 -21.57
CA GLY A 80 -5.63 -2.63 -21.62
C GLY A 80 -6.21 -3.16 -20.29
N GLU A 81 -5.74 -2.70 -19.13
CA GLU A 81 -6.31 -3.02 -17.82
C GLU A 81 -7.10 -1.82 -17.27
N GLU A 82 -8.16 -2.08 -16.52
CA GLU A 82 -8.81 -1.07 -15.67
C GLU A 82 -7.73 -0.35 -14.85
N SER A 83 -7.74 0.98 -14.85
CA SER A 83 -6.70 1.74 -14.16
C SER A 83 -6.71 1.39 -12.67
N MET A 84 -5.53 1.37 -12.03
CA MET A 84 -5.49 1.14 -10.58
C MET A 84 -6.30 2.21 -9.82
N ALA A 85 -6.42 3.42 -10.38
CA ALA A 85 -7.29 4.44 -9.83
C ALA A 85 -8.76 4.00 -9.82
N ASP A 86 -9.27 3.50 -10.95
CA ASP A 86 -10.67 3.05 -11.08
C ASP A 86 -10.95 1.82 -10.20
N ILE A 87 -10.04 0.84 -10.20
CA ILE A 87 -10.10 -0.33 -9.31
C ILE A 87 -10.22 0.11 -7.86
N LEU A 88 -9.36 1.03 -7.42
CA LEU A 88 -9.34 1.50 -6.04
C LEU A 88 -10.57 2.36 -5.71
N LEU A 89 -11.09 3.14 -6.65
CA LEU A 89 -12.32 3.90 -6.47
C LEU A 89 -13.52 2.97 -6.26
N GLY A 90 -13.65 1.93 -7.07
CA GLY A 90 -14.69 0.90 -6.92
C GLY A 90 -14.59 0.18 -5.58
N ILE A 91 -13.42 -0.41 -5.30
CA ILE A 91 -13.17 -1.13 -4.02
C ILE A 91 -13.43 -0.22 -2.81
N ARG A 92 -12.96 1.03 -2.86
CA ARG A 92 -13.15 1.97 -1.75
C ARG A 92 -14.62 2.29 -1.57
N LYS A 93 -15.36 2.56 -2.64
CA LYS A 93 -16.80 2.87 -2.58
C LYS A 93 -17.58 1.72 -1.97
N ASP A 94 -17.33 0.50 -2.44
CA ASP A 94 -18.01 -0.70 -1.95
C ASP A 94 -17.70 -0.94 -0.48
N LEU A 95 -16.41 -0.96 -0.11
CA LEU A 95 -15.99 -1.17 1.27
C LEU A 95 -16.50 -0.07 2.21
N ARG A 96 -16.54 1.19 1.74
CA ARG A 96 -17.10 2.32 2.48
C ARG A 96 -18.56 2.08 2.83
N SER A 97 -19.37 1.62 1.88
CA SER A 97 -20.80 1.34 2.13
C SER A 97 -20.98 0.26 3.21
N LYS A 98 -20.19 -0.82 3.17
CA LYS A 98 -20.19 -1.89 4.17
C LYS A 98 -19.78 -1.39 5.55
N VAL A 99 -18.73 -0.57 5.62
CA VAL A 99 -18.17 -0.07 6.89
C VAL A 99 -18.99 1.08 7.50
N LEU A 100 -19.68 1.90 6.70
CA LEU A 100 -20.42 3.07 7.20
C LEU A 100 -21.94 2.84 7.32
N ASP A 101 -22.55 2.12 6.38
CA ASP A 101 -24.02 2.10 6.24
C ASP A 101 -24.72 1.03 7.08
N ASN A 102 -23.97 0.28 7.91
CA ASN A 102 -24.49 -0.74 8.82
C ASN A 102 -25.35 -1.82 8.14
N LYS A 103 -25.04 -2.13 6.88
CA LYS A 103 -25.58 -3.32 6.21
C LYS A 103 -24.78 -4.53 6.68
N GLU A 104 -25.46 -5.61 7.04
CA GLU A 104 -24.83 -6.93 7.09
C GLU A 104 -24.34 -7.25 5.69
N ASP A 105 -23.03 -7.12 5.51
CA ASP A 105 -22.37 -7.33 4.23
C ASP A 105 -21.01 -7.97 4.50
N SER A 106 -20.46 -8.62 3.48
CA SER A 106 -19.23 -9.39 3.52
C SER A 106 -18.24 -8.84 2.51
N ILE A 107 -16.96 -9.18 2.66
CA ILE A 107 -15.98 -8.95 1.59
C ILE A 107 -16.25 -9.94 0.46
N ASN A 108 -16.32 -9.43 -0.77
CA ASN A 108 -16.79 -10.21 -1.93
C ASN A 108 -15.66 -10.59 -2.90
N SER A 109 -14.43 -10.16 -2.65
CA SER A 109 -13.28 -10.50 -3.49
C SER A 109 -11.95 -10.35 -2.76
N ASP A 110 -10.93 -11.07 -3.24
CA ASP A 110 -9.54 -10.93 -2.81
C ASP A 110 -9.07 -9.47 -2.89
N ARG A 111 -9.50 -8.74 -3.93
CA ARG A 111 -9.08 -7.36 -4.14
C ARG A 111 -9.60 -6.45 -3.02
N GLU A 112 -10.90 -6.57 -2.73
CA GLU A 112 -11.53 -5.87 -1.62
C GLU A 112 -10.91 -6.28 -0.27
N TYR A 113 -10.64 -7.58 -0.09
CA TYR A 113 -9.97 -8.12 1.08
C TYR A 113 -8.62 -7.46 1.35
N PHE A 114 -7.72 -7.45 0.37
CA PHE A 114 -6.38 -6.89 0.57
C PHE A 114 -6.42 -5.39 0.82
N PHE A 115 -7.34 -4.65 0.19
CA PHE A 115 -7.54 -3.24 0.51
C PHE A 115 -8.06 -3.04 1.94
N ALA A 116 -9.03 -3.85 2.38
CA ALA A 116 -9.55 -3.84 3.75
C ALA A 116 -8.47 -4.14 4.80
N VAL A 117 -7.57 -5.09 4.53
CA VAL A 117 -6.39 -5.39 5.36
C VAL A 117 -5.50 -4.16 5.53
N GLY A 118 -5.26 -3.40 4.45
CA GLY A 118 -4.51 -2.14 4.50
C GLY A 118 -5.20 -1.09 5.38
N GLN A 119 -6.53 -0.94 5.24
CA GLN A 119 -7.34 -0.02 6.04
C GLN A 119 -7.33 -0.37 7.54
N LEU A 120 -7.45 -1.66 7.90
CA LEU A 120 -7.33 -2.13 9.28
C LEU A 120 -5.94 -1.85 9.86
N THR A 121 -4.90 -2.14 9.08
CA THR A 121 -3.51 -1.89 9.47
C THR A 121 -3.28 -0.40 9.77
N SER A 122 -3.76 0.47 8.88
CA SER A 122 -3.69 1.93 9.03
C SER A 122 -4.38 2.39 10.33
N TYR A 123 -5.58 1.87 10.60
CA TYR A 123 -6.35 2.24 11.78
C TYR A 123 -5.69 1.79 13.09
N LEU A 124 -5.29 0.52 13.18
CA LEU A 124 -4.63 -0.03 14.38
C LEU A 124 -3.32 0.68 14.67
N LEU A 125 -2.49 0.95 13.65
CA LEU A 125 -1.25 1.70 13.83
C LEU A 125 -1.51 3.17 14.19
N GLY A 126 -2.62 3.74 13.74
CA GLY A 126 -3.09 5.07 14.12
C GLY A 126 -3.26 5.24 15.64
N LYS A 127 -3.74 4.19 16.32
CA LYS A 127 -3.96 4.13 17.78
C LYS A 127 -2.68 4.12 18.63
N SER A 128 -1.51 3.98 18.01
CA SER A 128 -0.23 4.08 18.72
C SER A 128 -0.09 5.43 19.44
N LYS A 129 0.32 5.41 20.72
CA LYS A 129 0.66 6.63 21.49
C LYS A 129 2.13 7.03 21.37
N GLY A 130 2.92 6.29 20.61
CA GLY A 130 4.35 6.56 20.40
C GLY A 130 4.59 7.85 19.60
N LYS A 131 5.64 8.59 19.97
CA LYS A 131 6.06 9.83 19.27
C LYS A 131 6.50 9.57 17.83
N ASN A 132 7.10 8.41 17.55
CA ASN A 132 7.52 8.00 16.21
C ASN A 132 6.62 6.86 15.70
N LYS A 133 6.05 7.02 14.51
CA LYS A 133 5.15 6.05 13.86
C LYS A 133 5.62 5.83 12.42
N PRO A 134 6.76 5.16 12.20
CA PRO A 134 7.24 4.92 10.86
C PRO A 134 6.26 4.01 10.13
N LEU A 135 6.07 4.27 8.83
CA LEU A 135 5.19 3.46 7.98
C LEU A 135 5.67 2.01 7.85
N SER A 136 6.95 1.77 8.16
CA SER A 136 7.58 0.46 8.26
C SER A 136 6.88 -0.50 9.22
N LEU A 137 6.10 0.02 10.17
CA LEU A 137 5.28 -0.79 11.06
C LEU A 137 4.25 -1.66 10.31
N ALA A 138 3.86 -1.27 9.09
CA ALA A 138 2.96 -2.06 8.25
C ALA A 138 3.67 -3.17 7.47
N ASN A 139 5.01 -3.18 7.40
CA ASN A 139 5.78 -4.13 6.59
C ASN A 139 5.50 -5.61 6.87
N PRO A 140 5.26 -6.06 8.12
CA PRO A 140 4.92 -7.46 8.38
C PRO A 140 3.63 -7.90 7.66
N ILE A 141 2.69 -6.98 7.46
CA ILE A 141 1.42 -7.25 6.77
C ILE A 141 1.60 -7.10 5.26
N ILE A 142 2.20 -5.99 4.80
CA ILE A 142 2.43 -5.73 3.36
C ILE A 142 3.25 -6.85 2.71
N ASN A 143 4.27 -7.38 3.40
CA ASN A 143 5.17 -8.39 2.86
C ASN A 143 4.75 -9.84 3.15
N ALA A 144 3.58 -10.04 3.78
CA ALA A 144 3.09 -11.36 4.14
C ALA A 144 2.98 -12.27 2.90
N LYS A 145 3.22 -13.56 3.11
CA LYS A 145 3.23 -14.58 2.04
C LYS A 145 2.00 -15.48 2.04
N SER A 146 1.14 -15.35 3.05
CA SER A 146 -0.09 -16.12 3.17
C SER A 146 -1.16 -15.34 3.92
N ASP A 147 -2.42 -15.68 3.70
CA ASP A 147 -3.56 -15.14 4.44
C ASP A 147 -3.42 -15.37 5.96
N LYS A 148 -3.00 -16.58 6.34
CA LYS A 148 -2.69 -16.92 7.73
C LYS A 148 -1.71 -15.93 8.35
N THR A 149 -0.61 -15.63 7.67
CA THR A 149 0.38 -14.66 8.15
C THR A 149 -0.20 -13.24 8.27
N ILE A 150 -1.09 -12.83 7.35
CA ILE A 150 -1.79 -11.54 7.44
C ILE A 150 -2.64 -11.49 8.69
N LYS A 151 -3.51 -12.49 8.90
CA LYS A 151 -4.42 -12.56 10.05
C LYS A 151 -3.66 -12.65 11.38
N ASP A 152 -2.59 -13.44 11.45
CA ASP A 152 -1.71 -13.52 12.63
C ASP A 152 -1.08 -12.15 12.97
N ASN A 153 -0.61 -11.42 11.95
CA ASN A 153 -0.02 -10.10 12.16
C ASN A 153 -1.07 -9.04 12.54
N LEU A 154 -2.26 -9.06 11.93
CA LEU A 154 -3.39 -8.22 12.35
C LEU A 154 -3.79 -8.50 13.79
N PHE A 155 -3.86 -9.76 14.19
CA PHE A 155 -4.17 -10.15 15.56
C PHE A 155 -3.13 -9.65 16.57
N ARG A 156 -1.84 -9.68 16.20
CA ARG A 156 -0.76 -9.09 17.02
C ARG A 156 -0.92 -7.57 17.15
N LEU A 157 -1.24 -6.87 16.07
CA LEU A 157 -1.51 -5.42 16.12
C LEU A 157 -2.75 -5.12 16.99
N TYR A 158 -3.82 -5.90 16.83
CA TYR A 158 -5.02 -5.78 17.64
C TYR A 158 -4.68 -5.94 19.13
N LYS A 159 -4.02 -7.03 19.54
CA LYS A 159 -3.59 -7.22 20.94
C LYS A 159 -2.74 -6.08 21.47
N LYS A 160 -1.91 -5.48 20.62
CA LYS A 160 -1.04 -4.37 21.00
C LYS A 160 -1.80 -3.07 21.23
N TYR A 161 -2.87 -2.81 20.47
CA TYR A 161 -3.55 -1.51 20.45
C TYR A 161 -5.00 -1.54 20.95
N ASN A 162 -5.52 -2.71 21.35
CA ASN A 162 -6.91 -2.86 21.81
C ASN A 162 -7.24 -2.10 23.10
N TYR A 163 -6.24 -1.66 23.87
CA TYR A 163 -6.43 -0.82 25.06
C TYR A 163 -7.10 0.53 24.75
N ASP A 164 -7.05 0.98 23.50
CA ASP A 164 -7.61 2.26 23.02
C ASP A 164 -8.86 2.06 22.13
N LEU A 165 -9.44 0.85 22.17
CA LEU A 165 -10.66 0.48 21.45
C LEU A 165 -11.84 0.39 22.42
N ASP A 166 -12.96 0.98 22.02
CA ASP A 166 -14.22 1.00 22.75
C ASP A 166 -15.28 0.20 21.96
N SER A 167 -15.94 -0.74 22.64
CA SER A 167 -16.89 -1.66 22.01
C SER A 167 -18.10 -0.99 21.36
N ASN A 168 -18.46 0.21 21.83
CA ASN A 168 -19.63 0.98 21.42
C ASN A 168 -19.25 2.11 20.44
N LYS A 169 -18.03 2.64 20.52
CA LYS A 169 -17.57 3.72 19.63
C LYS A 169 -16.87 3.19 18.38
N ASP A 170 -16.14 2.08 18.48
CA ASP A 170 -15.34 1.53 17.38
C ASP A 170 -16.09 0.44 16.60
N ILE A 171 -17.40 0.65 16.37
CA ILE A 171 -18.27 -0.28 15.63
C ILE A 171 -17.75 -0.53 14.21
N ARG A 172 -17.24 0.51 13.56
CA ARG A 172 -16.68 0.43 12.19
C ARG A 172 -15.46 -0.48 12.13
N PHE A 173 -14.58 -0.40 13.14
CA PHE A 173 -13.46 -1.30 13.30
C PHE A 173 -13.94 -2.73 13.50
N LYS A 174 -14.88 -2.97 14.43
CA LYS A 174 -15.42 -4.31 14.69
C LYS A 174 -15.99 -4.94 13.43
N ARG A 175 -16.74 -4.17 12.64
CA ARG A 175 -17.33 -4.66 11.38
C ARG A 175 -16.26 -5.02 10.35
N LEU A 176 -15.34 -4.10 10.07
CA LEU A 176 -14.26 -4.36 9.11
C LEU A 176 -13.38 -5.53 9.54
N TYR A 177 -13.05 -5.60 10.83
CA TYR A 177 -12.22 -6.66 11.37
C TYR A 177 -12.93 -8.01 11.29
N SER A 178 -14.23 -8.07 11.60
CA SER A 178 -15.04 -9.28 11.44
C SER A 178 -15.05 -9.77 9.99
N MET A 179 -15.32 -8.87 9.02
CA MET A 179 -15.35 -9.22 7.60
C MET A 179 -14.00 -9.76 7.11
N VAL A 180 -12.88 -9.16 7.56
CA VAL A 180 -11.53 -9.63 7.22
C VAL A 180 -11.21 -10.99 7.84
N LEU A 181 -11.65 -11.25 9.08
CA LEU A 181 -11.41 -12.55 9.72
C LEU A 181 -12.22 -13.68 9.05
N SER A 182 -13.43 -13.39 8.57
CA SER A 182 -14.31 -14.38 7.94
C SER A 182 -14.00 -14.67 6.47
N TYR A 183 -13.20 -13.82 5.80
CA TYR A 183 -12.89 -14.00 4.39
C TYR A 183 -11.79 -15.05 4.17
N GLU A 184 -11.92 -15.87 3.12
CA GLU A 184 -10.91 -16.84 2.70
C GLU A 184 -10.31 -16.40 1.35
N VAL A 185 -8.99 -16.29 1.30
CA VAL A 185 -8.28 -15.86 0.08
C VAL A 185 -8.20 -17.00 -0.91
N GLU A 186 -8.67 -16.76 -2.14
CA GLU A 186 -8.64 -17.76 -3.22
C GLU A 186 -7.36 -17.68 -4.07
N GLY A 187 -6.85 -16.45 -4.26
CA GLY A 187 -5.74 -16.14 -5.14
C GLY A 187 -4.40 -15.92 -4.44
N LYS A 188 -3.51 -15.22 -5.16
CA LYS A 188 -2.19 -14.83 -4.63
C LYS A 188 -2.32 -13.56 -3.79
N ILE A 189 -1.45 -13.42 -2.80
CA ILE A 189 -1.36 -12.20 -1.98
C ILE A 189 -1.08 -10.97 -2.85
N GLN A 190 -1.96 -9.97 -2.76
CA GLN A 190 -1.83 -8.71 -3.50
C GLN A 190 -1.33 -7.60 -2.57
N GLY A 191 -0.04 -7.65 -2.21
CA GLY A 191 0.58 -6.68 -1.30
C GLY A 191 0.47 -5.21 -1.76
N ASP A 192 0.28 -5.00 -3.06
CA ASP A 192 0.01 -3.70 -3.65
C ASP A 192 -1.35 -3.12 -3.22
N LEU A 193 -2.41 -3.94 -3.16
CA LEU A 193 -3.72 -3.52 -2.67
C LEU A 193 -3.71 -3.29 -1.16
N ILE A 194 -2.94 -4.08 -0.40
CA ILE A 194 -2.66 -3.80 1.01
C ILE A 194 -1.99 -2.43 1.16
N THR A 195 -1.00 -2.14 0.31
CA THR A 195 -0.29 -0.86 0.32
C THR A 195 -1.22 0.30 -0.02
N ALA A 196 -2.09 0.14 -1.02
CA ALA A 196 -3.11 1.14 -1.37
C ALA A 196 -4.11 1.38 -0.23
N GLY A 197 -4.59 0.31 0.40
CA GLY A 197 -5.48 0.38 1.56
C GLY A 197 -4.81 1.07 2.74
N TYR A 198 -3.51 0.85 2.94
CA TYR A 198 -2.74 1.45 4.04
C TYR A 198 -2.46 2.95 3.81
N LEU A 199 -2.10 3.33 2.59
CA LEU A 199 -1.71 4.70 2.23
C LEU A 199 -2.91 5.64 1.98
N SER A 200 -4.11 5.09 1.73
CA SER A 200 -5.31 5.89 1.50
C SER A 200 -5.93 6.42 2.80
N GLY A 201 -6.73 7.47 2.69
CA GLY A 201 -7.50 8.01 3.81
C GLY A 201 -8.35 6.92 4.46
N ASN A 202 -8.27 6.79 5.78
CA ASN A 202 -8.90 5.67 6.46
C ASN A 202 -10.43 5.84 6.57
N ILE A 203 -11.18 4.90 6.01
CA ILE A 203 -12.65 4.90 5.96
C ILE A 203 -13.25 4.99 7.37
N MET A 204 -12.61 4.37 8.36
CA MET A 204 -13.14 4.35 9.74
C MET A 204 -13.10 5.72 10.42
N PHE A 205 -12.27 6.65 9.95
CA PHE A 205 -12.21 8.04 10.45
C PHE A 205 -13.12 9.02 9.69
N GLU A 206 -13.80 8.58 8.63
CA GLU A 206 -14.67 9.46 7.86
C GLU A 206 -15.89 9.91 8.68
N LYS A 207 -16.29 11.17 8.52
CA LYS A 207 -17.56 11.63 9.09
C LYS A 207 -18.69 10.94 8.32
N LYS A 208 -19.75 10.56 9.03
CA LYS A 208 -21.00 10.15 8.35
C LYS A 208 -21.50 11.42 7.65
N GLU A 209 -21.73 11.35 6.34
CA GLU A 209 -22.44 12.42 5.66
C GLU A 209 -23.84 12.48 6.26
N SER A 210 -24.20 13.65 6.80
CA SER A 210 -25.49 13.93 7.42
C SER A 210 -26.60 13.95 6.37
#